data_AF-A0A284VUG7-F1
#
_entry.id   AF-A0A284VUG7-F1
#
_cell.length_a   1.000
_cell.length_b   1.000
_cell.length_c   1.000
_cell.angle_alpha   90.00
_cell.angle_beta   90.00
_cell.angle_gamma   90.00
#
_symmetry.space_group_name_H-M   'P 1'
#
loop_
_entity.id
_entity.type
_entity.pdbx_description
1 polymer ?
#
loop_
_entity_poly.entity_id
_entity_poly.type
_entity_poly.pdbx_seq_one_letter_code
_entity_poly.pdbx_strand_id
1 'polypeptide(L)'
;MPAEKIPGWIERLLLPRLSEISGELKEIRGELKAINTRIDSTDAKIDSLRNETKTEIASVRTEIAGLKTETKTEIASVRTEITGLNEKIDSLRNETKTEIASVRTEINSLDEKIDSLRSETKSEFTALNYRIDSLERRIPVIEEITALKLKIADIEKRLAEAQT
;
A
#
# COMPACT_ATOMS: atom_id res chain seq x y z
N MET A 1 22.73 -75.05 86.77
CA MET A 1 22.47 -75.87 85.57
C MET A 1 23.76 -75.94 84.77
N PRO A 2 24.31 -77.14 84.46
CA PRO A 2 25.49 -77.25 83.61
C PRO A 2 25.14 -76.83 82.18
N ALA A 3 26.04 -76.10 81.51
CA ALA A 3 25.87 -75.72 80.11
C ALA A 3 25.87 -76.99 79.25
N GLU A 4 24.75 -77.28 78.58
CA GLU A 4 24.68 -78.34 77.58
C GLU A 4 25.67 -78.02 76.44
N LYS A 5 26.58 -78.95 76.16
CA LYS A 5 27.53 -78.80 75.05
C LYS A 5 26.82 -78.98 73.73
N ILE A 6 27.08 -78.08 72.79
CA ILE A 6 26.57 -78.16 71.42
C ILE A 6 27.08 -79.47 70.78
N PRO A 7 26.20 -80.30 70.18
CA PRO A 7 26.62 -81.50 69.45
C PRO A 7 27.58 -81.18 68.30
N GLY A 8 28.67 -81.95 68.16
CA GLY A 8 29.74 -81.66 67.19
C GLY A 8 29.33 -81.68 65.70
N TRP A 9 28.18 -82.29 65.36
CA TRP A 9 27.62 -82.21 64.01
C TRP A 9 27.07 -80.81 63.68
N ILE A 10 26.57 -80.09 64.69
CA ILE A 10 26.13 -78.69 64.54
C ILE A 10 27.35 -77.81 64.22
N GLU A 11 28.46 -78.00 64.95
CA GLU A 11 29.67 -77.19 64.74
C GLU A 11 30.33 -77.41 63.39
N ARG A 12 30.38 -78.66 62.91
CA ARG A 12 31.12 -79.01 61.68
C ARG A 12 30.31 -78.86 60.40
N LEU A 13 29.00 -79.11 60.44
CA LEU A 13 28.16 -79.15 59.23
C LEU A 13 27.22 -77.96 59.14
N LEU A 14 26.56 -77.57 60.25
CA LEU A 14 25.55 -76.52 60.21
C LEU A 14 26.12 -75.11 60.35
N LEU A 15 27.05 -74.88 61.27
CA LEU A 15 27.58 -73.53 61.51
C LEU A 15 28.18 -72.87 60.25
N PRO A 16 28.98 -73.56 59.41
CA PRO A 16 29.51 -72.95 58.19
C PRO A 16 28.40 -72.51 57.23
N ARG A 17 27.36 -73.34 57.03
CA ARG A 17 26.22 -73.03 56.17
C ARG A 17 25.41 -71.85 56.70
N LEU A 18 25.19 -71.77 58.01
CA LEU A 18 24.52 -70.63 58.63
C LEU A 18 25.32 -69.34 58.49
N SER A 19 26.65 -69.42 58.59
CA SER A 19 27.53 -68.28 58.37
C SER A 19 27.50 -67.80 56.91
N GLU A 20 27.50 -68.73 55.95
CA GLU A 20 27.38 -68.46 54.51
C GLU A 20 26.06 -67.76 54.20
N ILE A 21 24.93 -68.34 54.64
CA ILE A 21 23.59 -67.76 54.50
C ILE A 21 23.52 -66.37 55.14
N SER A 22 24.10 -66.19 56.32
CA SER A 22 24.15 -64.87 56.98
C SER A 22 24.96 -63.85 56.18
N GLY A 23 26.00 -64.28 55.46
CA GLY A 23 26.77 -63.44 54.55
C GLY A 23 25.95 -63.01 53.35
N GLU A 24 25.35 -63.96 52.64
CA GLU A 24 24.48 -63.72 51.49
C GLU A 24 23.31 -62.78 51.84
N LEU A 25 22.65 -63.00 52.98
CA LEU A 25 21.57 -62.12 53.46
C LEU A 25 22.04 -60.68 53.69
N LYS A 26 23.28 -60.49 54.16
CA LYS A 26 23.86 -59.16 54.36
C LYS A 26 24.16 -58.48 53.03
N GLU A 27 24.66 -59.22 52.04
CA GLU A 27 24.91 -58.73 50.68
C GLU A 27 23.60 -58.34 49.99
N ILE A 28 22.59 -59.21 50.00
CA ILE A 28 21.26 -58.94 49.45
C ILE A 28 20.65 -57.68 50.07
N ARG A 29 20.78 -57.50 51.41
CA ARG A 29 20.31 -56.28 52.07
C ARG A 29 21.06 -55.03 51.58
N GLY A 30 22.36 -55.16 51.32
CA GLY A 30 23.17 -54.09 50.74
C GLY A 30 22.73 -53.72 49.33
N GLU A 31 22.52 -54.71 48.48
CA GLU A 31 22.00 -54.53 47.11
C GLU A 31 20.62 -53.89 47.10
N LEU A 32 19.71 -54.36 47.96
CA LEU A 32 18.37 -53.80 48.09
C LEU A 32 18.41 -52.32 48.47
N LYS A 33 19.30 -51.93 49.40
CA LYS A 33 19.50 -50.53 49.77
C LYS A 33 20.05 -49.69 48.62
N ALA A 34 20.99 -50.23 47.84
CA ALA A 34 21.53 -49.56 46.67
C ALA A 34 20.46 -49.39 45.56
N ILE A 35 19.63 -50.41 45.35
CA ILE A 35 18.49 -50.35 44.44
C ILE A 35 17.49 -49.27 44.89
N ASN A 36 17.13 -49.22 46.17
CA ASN A 36 16.20 -48.20 46.68
C ASN A 36 16.76 -46.79 46.43
N THR A 37 18.05 -46.58 46.71
CA THR A 37 18.70 -45.28 46.46
C THR A 37 18.68 -44.90 44.97
N ARG A 38 18.86 -45.89 44.07
CA ARG A 38 18.77 -45.66 42.62
C ARG A 38 17.35 -45.35 42.17
N ILE A 39 16.34 -46.01 42.75
CA ILE A 39 14.92 -45.74 42.50
C ILE A 39 14.60 -44.31 42.95
N ASP A 40 14.92 -43.95 44.19
CA ASP A 40 14.68 -42.60 44.73
C ASP A 40 15.34 -41.51 43.86
N SER A 41 16.59 -41.76 43.40
CA SER A 41 17.29 -40.84 42.50
C SER A 41 16.64 -40.75 41.11
N THR A 42 16.08 -41.85 40.61
CA THR A 42 15.38 -41.88 39.32
C THR A 42 14.06 -41.14 39.41
N ASP A 43 13.28 -41.35 40.48
CA ASP A 43 12.02 -40.65 40.73
C ASP A 43 12.25 -39.14 40.83
N ALA A 44 13.28 -38.71 41.57
CA ALA A 44 13.64 -37.29 41.66
C ALA A 44 13.99 -36.67 40.28
N LYS A 45 14.71 -37.40 39.42
CA LYS A 45 15.01 -36.96 38.05
C LYS A 45 13.75 -36.90 37.18
N ILE A 46 12.85 -37.87 37.30
CA ILE A 46 11.57 -37.88 36.59
C ILE A 46 10.73 -36.67 36.98
N ASP A 47 10.64 -36.36 38.27
CA ASP A 47 9.88 -35.20 38.75
C ASP A 47 10.50 -33.87 38.30
N SER A 48 11.83 -33.77 38.31
CA SER A 48 12.55 -32.62 37.75
C SER A 48 12.23 -32.41 36.27
N LEU A 49 12.37 -33.45 35.45
CA LEU A 49 12.10 -33.39 34.00
C LEU A 49 10.63 -33.07 33.71
N ARG A 50 9.68 -33.61 34.49
CA ARG A 50 8.26 -33.29 34.37
C ARG A 50 7.99 -31.81 34.63
N ASN A 51 8.63 -31.23 35.65
CA ASN A 51 8.47 -29.81 35.98
C ASN A 51 9.10 -28.90 34.93
N GLU A 52 10.31 -29.23 34.45
CA GLU A 52 10.99 -28.52 33.38
C GLU A 52 10.13 -28.52 32.10
N THR A 53 9.72 -29.72 31.64
CA THR A 53 8.87 -29.88 30.45
C THR A 53 7.55 -29.11 30.59
N LYS A 54 6.91 -29.17 31.76
CA LYS A 54 5.66 -28.42 32.02
C LYS A 54 5.87 -26.91 31.92
N THR A 55 7.01 -26.42 32.42
CA THR A 55 7.36 -25.00 32.38
C THR A 55 7.65 -24.54 30.96
N GLU A 56 8.45 -25.30 30.21
CA GLU A 56 8.74 -25.02 28.80
C GLU A 56 7.48 -25.01 27.94
N ILE A 57 6.59 -26.01 28.10
CA ILE A 57 5.30 -26.05 27.41
C ILE A 57 4.44 -24.82 27.75
N ALA A 58 4.45 -24.38 29.01
CA ALA A 58 3.72 -23.17 29.42
C ALA A 58 4.31 -21.90 28.79
N SER A 59 5.65 -21.80 28.70
CA SER A 59 6.34 -20.70 28.02
C SER A 59 5.97 -20.65 26.54
N VAL A 60 6.09 -21.77 25.83
CA VAL A 60 5.74 -21.88 24.41
C VAL A 60 4.28 -21.51 24.15
N ARG A 61 3.35 -21.94 25.02
CA ARG A 61 1.93 -21.54 24.91
C ARG A 61 1.74 -20.04 25.05
N THR A 62 2.50 -19.40 25.93
CA THR A 62 2.46 -17.95 26.15
C THR A 62 3.02 -17.20 24.94
N GLU A 63 4.16 -17.65 24.40
CA GLU A 63 4.76 -17.10 23.18
C GLU A 63 3.82 -17.22 21.98
N ILE A 64 3.21 -18.39 21.77
CA ILE A 64 2.22 -18.61 20.70
C ILE A 64 1.01 -17.67 20.85
N ALA A 65 0.52 -17.47 22.07
CA ALA A 65 -0.59 -16.54 22.32
C ALA A 65 -0.19 -15.08 22.05
N GLY A 66 1.05 -14.70 22.41
CA GLY A 66 1.65 -13.40 22.11
C GLY A 66 1.73 -13.15 20.60
N LEU A 67 2.39 -14.05 19.88
CA LEU A 67 2.53 -13.99 18.41
C LEU A 67 1.17 -13.91 17.71
N LYS A 68 0.19 -14.73 18.14
CA LYS A 68 -1.17 -14.69 17.59
C LYS A 68 -1.83 -13.32 17.76
N THR A 69 -1.58 -12.65 18.89
CA THR A 69 -2.13 -11.32 19.19
C THR A 69 -1.45 -10.24 18.35
N GLU A 70 -0.13 -10.30 18.25
CA GLU A 70 0.68 -9.40 17.44
C GLU A 70 0.28 -9.49 15.96
N THR A 71 0.30 -10.69 15.38
CA THR A 71 -0.10 -10.92 13.98
C THR A 71 -1.53 -10.47 13.71
N LYS A 72 -2.48 -10.70 14.63
CA LYS A 72 -3.86 -10.23 14.46
C LYS A 72 -3.95 -8.71 14.44
N THR A 73 -3.17 -8.04 15.29
CA THR A 73 -3.12 -6.58 15.37
C THR A 73 -2.51 -5.98 14.10
N GLU A 74 -1.39 -6.54 13.64
CA GLU A 74 -0.74 -6.11 12.39
C GLU A 74 -1.66 -6.27 11.18
N ILE A 75 -2.32 -7.44 11.04
CA ILE A 75 -3.29 -7.68 9.96
C ILE A 75 -4.45 -6.68 10.02
N ALA A 76 -4.92 -6.32 11.22
CA ALA A 76 -5.97 -5.32 11.38
C ALA A 76 -5.49 -3.92 10.94
N SER A 77 -4.28 -3.52 11.33
CA SER A 77 -3.67 -2.24 10.91
C SER A 77 -3.55 -2.16 9.40
N VAL A 78 -2.96 -3.19 8.77
CA VAL A 78 -2.79 -3.26 7.32
C VAL A 78 -4.14 -3.19 6.59
N ARG A 79 -5.19 -3.84 7.11
CA ARG A 79 -6.55 -3.74 6.54
C ARG A 79 -7.08 -2.30 6.60
N THR A 80 -6.94 -1.63 7.73
CA THR A 80 -7.35 -0.22 7.88
C THR A 80 -6.59 0.69 6.91
N GLU A 81 -5.28 0.51 6.77
CA GLU A 81 -4.45 1.25 5.82
C GLU A 81 -4.90 1.02 4.37
N ILE A 82 -5.15 -0.23 3.97
CA ILE A 82 -5.65 -0.57 2.63
C ILE A 82 -7.01 0.07 2.37
N THR A 83 -7.93 0.05 3.34
CA THR A 83 -9.23 0.70 3.21
C THR A 83 -9.07 2.21 2.99
N GLY A 84 -8.23 2.88 3.78
CA GLY A 84 -7.97 4.31 3.62
C GLY A 84 -7.32 4.67 2.27
N LEU A 85 -6.41 3.82 1.78
CA LEU A 85 -5.82 3.99 0.44
C LEU A 85 -6.86 3.86 -0.67
N ASN A 86 -7.78 2.89 -0.58
CA ASN A 86 -8.86 2.74 -1.56
C ASN A 86 -9.77 3.97 -1.60
N GLU A 87 -10.17 4.50 -0.43
CA GLU A 87 -10.98 5.71 -0.34
C GLU A 87 -10.28 6.92 -0.98
N LYS A 88 -8.98 7.09 -0.72
CA LYS A 88 -8.18 8.17 -1.32
C LYS A 88 -8.07 8.02 -2.84
N ILE A 89 -7.89 6.80 -3.34
CA ILE A 89 -7.85 6.51 -4.78
C ILE A 89 -9.20 6.84 -5.44
N ASP A 90 -10.31 6.46 -4.84
CA ASP A 90 -11.64 6.76 -5.38
C ASP A 90 -11.96 8.26 -5.36
N SER A 91 -11.55 8.97 -4.31
CA SER A 91 -11.64 10.43 -4.24
C SER A 91 -10.87 11.09 -5.38
N LEU A 92 -9.59 10.73 -5.56
CA LEU A 92 -8.74 11.28 -6.63
C LEU A 92 -9.31 10.97 -8.02
N ARG A 93 -9.81 9.75 -8.24
CA ARG A 93 -10.45 9.38 -9.51
C ARG A 93 -11.66 10.26 -9.82
N ASN A 94 -12.51 10.54 -8.82
CA ASN A 94 -13.68 11.39 -8.99
C ASN A 94 -13.31 12.86 -9.23
N GLU A 95 -12.34 13.37 -8.49
CA GLU A 95 -11.80 14.73 -8.67
C GLU A 95 -11.24 14.90 -10.08
N THR A 96 -10.31 14.03 -10.50
CA THR A 96 -9.71 14.05 -11.85
C THR A 96 -10.76 13.89 -12.95
N LYS A 97 -11.76 13.01 -12.78
CA LYS A 97 -12.85 12.86 -13.75
C LYS A 97 -13.67 14.15 -13.90
N THR A 98 -13.91 14.84 -12.79
CA THR A 98 -14.66 16.10 -12.76
C THR A 98 -13.87 17.22 -13.42
N GLU A 99 -12.58 17.36 -13.09
CA GLU A 99 -11.70 18.35 -13.71
C GLU A 99 -11.59 18.14 -15.23
N ILE A 100 -11.39 16.90 -15.68
CA ILE A 100 -11.35 16.58 -17.12
C ILE A 100 -12.67 16.94 -17.81
N ALA A 101 -13.81 16.69 -17.15
CA ALA A 101 -15.11 17.07 -17.70
C ALA A 101 -15.25 18.60 -17.81
N SER A 102 -14.82 19.35 -16.79
CA SER A 102 -14.81 20.83 -16.80
C SER A 102 -13.96 21.38 -17.94
N VAL A 103 -12.73 20.86 -18.09
CA VAL A 103 -11.81 21.27 -19.17
C VAL A 103 -12.42 20.98 -20.54
N ARG A 104 -13.10 19.85 -20.74
CA ARG A 104 -13.80 19.55 -22.01
C ARG A 104 -14.90 20.55 -22.30
N THR A 105 -15.70 20.93 -21.29
CA THR A 105 -16.74 21.95 -21.44
C THR A 105 -16.14 23.31 -21.78
N GLU A 106 -15.04 23.70 -21.13
CA GLU A 106 -14.34 24.95 -21.43
C GLU A 106 -13.78 24.97 -22.85
N ILE A 107 -13.15 23.87 -23.31
CA ILE A 107 -12.65 23.73 -24.68
C ILE A 107 -13.80 23.88 -25.69
N ASN A 108 -14.92 23.18 -25.49
CA ASN A 108 -16.07 23.30 -26.40
C ASN A 108 -16.62 24.74 -26.45
N SER A 109 -16.67 25.43 -25.31
CA SER A 109 -17.09 26.84 -25.28
C SER A 109 -16.11 27.77 -26.00
N LEU A 110 -14.81 27.49 -25.91
CA LEU A 110 -13.79 28.22 -26.66
C LEU A 110 -13.91 27.99 -28.16
N ASP A 111 -14.15 26.74 -28.59
CA ASP A 111 -14.38 26.40 -30.00
C ASP A 111 -15.59 27.17 -30.56
N GLU A 112 -16.71 27.20 -29.84
CA GLU A 112 -17.90 27.98 -30.22
C GLU A 112 -17.60 29.48 -30.35
N LYS A 113 -16.84 30.05 -29.41
CA LYS A 113 -16.43 31.46 -29.46
C LYS A 113 -15.52 31.74 -30.66
N ILE A 114 -14.59 30.84 -30.96
CA ILE A 114 -13.70 30.97 -32.13
C ILE A 114 -14.50 30.92 -33.42
N ASP A 115 -15.47 30.00 -33.53
CA ASP A 115 -16.34 29.92 -34.71
C ASP A 115 -17.21 31.17 -34.89
N SER A 116 -17.74 31.73 -33.80
CA SER A 116 -18.46 33.02 -33.83
C SER A 116 -17.58 34.15 -34.35
N LEU A 117 -16.40 34.33 -33.75
CA LEU A 117 -15.43 35.36 -34.15
C LEU A 117 -15.00 35.21 -35.62
N ARG A 118 -14.80 33.97 -36.08
CA ARG A 118 -14.46 33.68 -37.48
C ARG A 118 -15.60 34.06 -38.43
N SER A 119 -16.85 33.77 -38.04
CA SER A 119 -18.04 34.14 -38.80
C SER A 119 -18.22 35.66 -38.89
N GLU A 120 -18.09 36.35 -37.75
CA GLU A 120 -18.13 37.82 -37.66
C GLU A 120 -17.05 38.45 -38.55
N THR A 121 -15.80 38.01 -38.41
CA THR A 121 -14.67 38.51 -39.22
C THR A 121 -14.92 38.30 -40.73
N LYS A 122 -15.46 37.14 -41.13
CA LYS A 122 -15.79 36.86 -42.52
C LYS A 122 -16.91 37.77 -43.05
N SER A 123 -17.91 38.05 -42.22
CA SER A 123 -18.99 38.98 -42.55
C SER A 123 -18.46 40.41 -42.73
N GLU A 124 -17.63 40.88 -41.81
CA GLU A 124 -16.99 42.19 -41.89
C GLU A 124 -16.12 42.33 -43.13
N PHE A 125 -15.33 41.30 -43.48
CA PHE A 125 -14.50 41.33 -44.69
C PHE A 125 -15.36 41.38 -45.96
N THR A 126 -16.49 40.66 -45.98
CA THR A 126 -17.44 40.68 -47.10
C THR A 126 -18.09 42.07 -47.23
N ALA A 127 -18.48 42.68 -46.11
CA ALA A 127 -19.01 44.04 -46.08
C ALA A 127 -17.97 45.07 -46.55
N LEU A 128 -16.71 44.90 -46.17
CA LEU A 128 -15.61 45.74 -46.63
C LEU A 128 -15.39 45.61 -48.14
N ASN A 129 -15.42 44.38 -48.69
CA ASN A 129 -15.31 44.15 -50.14
C ASN A 129 -16.44 44.87 -50.89
N TYR A 130 -17.70 44.77 -50.43
CA TYR A 130 -18.79 45.52 -51.06
C TYR A 130 -18.58 47.05 -51.04
N ARG A 131 -18.01 47.58 -49.95
CA ARG A 131 -17.67 49.00 -49.85
C ARG A 131 -16.54 49.37 -50.80
N ILE A 132 -15.52 48.53 -50.93
CA ILE A 132 -14.41 48.72 -51.88
C ILE A 132 -14.95 48.70 -53.31
N ASP A 133 -15.73 47.69 -53.71
CA ASP A 133 -16.35 47.60 -55.04
C ASP A 133 -17.19 48.85 -55.36
N SER A 134 -17.93 49.36 -54.36
CA SER A 134 -18.73 50.58 -54.50
C SER A 134 -17.85 51.82 -54.73
N LEU A 135 -16.72 51.93 -54.03
CA LEU A 135 -15.76 53.02 -54.22
C LEU A 135 -15.05 52.91 -55.57
N GLU A 136 -14.65 51.72 -55.99
CA GLU A 136 -14.04 51.48 -57.30
C GLU A 136 -14.96 51.92 -58.43
N ARG A 137 -16.26 51.64 -58.35
CA ARG A 137 -17.26 52.11 -59.33
C ARG A 137 -17.39 53.63 -59.39
N ARG A 138 -16.98 54.37 -58.35
CA ARG A 138 -17.01 55.84 -58.33
C ARG A 138 -15.76 56.47 -58.95
N ILE A 139 -14.69 55.71 -59.17
CA ILE A 139 -13.43 56.23 -59.76
C ILE A 139 -13.67 56.86 -61.14
N PRO A 140 -14.37 56.22 -62.11
CA PRO A 140 -14.58 56.81 -63.43
C PRO A 140 -15.36 58.13 -63.39
N VAL A 141 -16.34 58.26 -62.50
CA VAL A 141 -17.11 59.50 -62.33
C VAL A 141 -16.21 60.63 -61.82
N ILE A 142 -15.28 60.34 -60.92
CA ILE A 142 -14.30 61.32 -60.43
C ILE A 142 -13.34 61.73 -61.56
N GLU A 143 -12.91 60.79 -62.39
CA GLU A 143 -12.07 61.05 -63.57
C GLU A 143 -12.81 61.96 -64.57
N GLU A 144 -14.09 61.69 -64.87
CA GLU A 144 -14.93 62.54 -65.71
C GLU A 144 -15.11 63.94 -65.14
N ILE A 145 -15.39 64.06 -63.84
CA ILE A 145 -15.49 65.37 -63.16
C ILE A 145 -14.17 66.15 -63.29
N THR A 146 -13.04 65.46 -63.16
CA THR A 146 -11.71 66.09 -63.29
C THR A 146 -11.48 66.58 -64.72
N ALA A 147 -11.83 65.78 -65.73
CA ALA A 147 -11.76 66.18 -67.13
C ALA A 147 -12.67 67.36 -67.46
N LEU A 148 -13.90 67.38 -66.92
CA LEU A 148 -14.83 68.49 -67.08
C LEU A 148 -14.30 69.79 -66.45
N LYS A 149 -13.71 69.71 -65.24
CA LYS A 149 -13.08 70.88 -64.59
C LYS A 149 -11.97 71.49 -65.45
N LEU A 150 -11.12 70.67 -66.08
CA LEU A 150 -10.08 71.16 -66.99
C LEU A 150 -10.66 71.86 -68.22
N LYS A 151 -11.72 71.29 -68.81
CA LYS A 151 -12.41 71.92 -69.94
C LYS A 151 -13.07 73.25 -69.57
N ILE A 152 -13.67 73.35 -68.37
CA ILE A 152 -14.24 74.60 -67.87
C ILE A 152 -13.14 75.66 -67.73
N ALA A 153 -11.99 75.32 -67.12
CA ALA A 153 -10.88 76.25 -66.97
C ALA A 153 -10.33 76.74 -68.34
N ASP A 154 -10.27 75.86 -69.35
CA ASP A 154 -9.88 76.25 -70.72
C ASP A 154 -10.90 77.22 -71.35
N ILE A 155 -12.20 76.95 -71.20
CA ILE A 155 -13.27 77.82 -71.68
C ILE A 155 -13.21 79.19 -70.99
N GLU A 156 -13.05 79.22 -69.67
CA GLU A 156 -12.92 80.46 -68.88
C GLU A 156 -11.74 81.31 -69.36
N LYS A 157 -10.58 80.67 -69.63
CA LYS A 157 -9.41 81.34 -70.19
C LYS A 157 -9.70 81.96 -71.57
N ARG A 158 -10.28 81.18 -72.48
CA ARG A 158 -10.62 81.64 -73.84
C ARG A 158 -11.65 82.77 -73.84
N LEU A 159 -12.60 82.75 -72.91
CA LEU A 159 -13.58 83.82 -72.74
C LEU A 159 -12.92 85.12 -72.30
N ALA A 160 -11.98 85.05 -71.35
CA ALA A 160 -11.22 86.23 -70.92
C ALA A 160 -10.40 86.85 -72.06
N GLU A 161 -9.77 86.03 -72.92
CA GLU A 161 -9.01 86.48 -74.09
C GLU A 161 -9.90 87.13 -75.17
N ALA A 162 -11.16 86.71 -75.31
CA ALA A 162 -12.10 87.26 -76.30
C ALA A 162 -12.73 88.60 -75.88
N GLN A 163 -12.61 88.99 -74.62
CA GLN A 163 -13.19 90.22 -74.05
C GLN A 163 -12.19 91.39 -73.94
N THR A 164 -10.92 91.15 -74.27
CA THR A 164 -9.82 92.14 -74.37
C THR A 164 -9.57 92.56 -75.81
#